data_AF-A0A1B9GQT8-F1
#
_entry.id   AF-A0A1B9GQT8-F1
#
_cell.length_a   1.000
_cell.length_b   1.000
_cell.length_c   1.000
_cell.angle_alpha   90.00
_cell.angle_beta   90.00
_cell.angle_gamma   90.00
#
_symmetry.space_group_name_H-M   'P 1'
#
loop_
_entity.id
_entity.type
_entity.pdbx_description
1 polymer ?
#
loop_
_entity_poly.entity_id
_entity_poly.type
_entity_poly.pdbx_seq_one_letter_code
_entity_poly.pdbx_strand_id
1 'polypeptide(L)'
;MQWFRKAPKGKDGGIRLGDGASAGGEGGKGDRPRLMVAHFMLGNTYPFTDKDWETTLDLAEATSLDALVLNLGPEDWQLRQAQRAYSLVAAPKRDIKLFLSLDMNVLPPDPAVLVDKVLQIVGGGNAAQLRWGGGIVLSTFSGQQMDAGWRDVIAGVEQGLGEKVFFWPSLFLPPHEILAKDYVHGAFHWNGAWPMGNYTTDLDEDRAFLRHDKPYMAAVSPLFFTHYGTEGQWAWNKNWIYRSDDLLLPTRFQQLLSLPAEQAPSIIQVISWNDYGESHYIAPILGAQPGSESWTEGMDHEGFRWLVSFFARKWRDGASDIEALQSTGRVVLWYRPQSKSMTDSVDAVAKPEHAEWAQDLLNFFIVVPGDPSTSTTYTLTVLNGAQQNLSTMKFKDGEVVLHAIPYVPGPVRFEITDDRARVLISGDGKDITISGLGDGKHGEGGGGSKGWNYNMWSKVYRGVESGTG
;
A
#
# COMPACT_ATOMS: atom_id res chain seq x y z
N MET A 1 7.14 0.07 -28.62
CA MET A 1 6.43 0.72 -29.75
C MET A 1 5.62 1.88 -29.18
N GLN A 2 5.99 3.11 -29.54
CA GLN A 2 5.40 4.35 -29.04
C GLN A 2 4.11 4.68 -29.78
N TRP A 3 3.03 4.99 -29.05
CA TRP A 3 1.86 5.66 -29.60
C TRP A 3 1.31 6.66 -28.57
N PHE A 4 1.58 7.97 -28.78
CA PHE A 4 0.93 9.04 -28.03
C PHE A 4 0.22 9.98 -29.01
N ARG A 5 -1.10 10.15 -28.84
CA ARG A 5 -1.87 11.26 -29.42
C ARG A 5 -2.46 12.08 -28.28
N LYS A 6 -2.16 13.37 -28.29
CA LYS A 6 -2.68 14.39 -27.36
C LYS A 6 -4.21 14.54 -27.49
N ALA A 7 -4.87 14.75 -26.36
CA ALA A 7 -6.20 15.36 -26.27
C ALA A 7 -6.16 16.60 -25.33
N PRO A 8 -7.09 17.56 -25.47
CA PRO A 8 -6.93 18.94 -24.99
C PRO A 8 -7.59 19.23 -23.63
N LYS A 9 -7.12 20.32 -23.01
CA LYS A 9 -7.55 20.91 -21.72
C LYS A 9 -9.03 21.32 -21.69
N GLY A 10 -9.70 21.03 -20.57
CA GLY A 10 -10.99 21.59 -20.16
C GLY A 10 -10.98 21.96 -18.67
N LYS A 11 -11.64 23.07 -18.33
CA LYS A 11 -11.54 23.88 -17.10
C LYS A 11 -12.46 23.43 -15.95
N ASP A 12 -11.99 23.73 -14.73
CA ASP A 12 -12.66 24.19 -13.50
C ASP A 12 -14.16 23.93 -13.27
N GLY A 13 -14.46 23.28 -12.15
CA GLY A 13 -15.79 23.24 -11.54
C GLY A 13 -15.77 22.50 -10.21
N GLY A 14 -15.58 23.22 -9.11
CA GLY A 14 -15.59 22.67 -7.76
C GLY A 14 -16.98 22.24 -7.30
N ILE A 15 -17.08 21.12 -6.59
CA ILE A 15 -18.30 20.61 -5.97
C ILE A 15 -18.06 20.47 -4.46
N ARG A 16 -18.85 21.18 -3.67
CA ARG A 16 -18.98 21.00 -2.20
C ARG A 16 -20.04 19.93 -1.95
N LEU A 17 -19.78 19.00 -1.03
CA LEU A 17 -20.73 18.01 -0.55
C LEU A 17 -21.15 18.37 0.87
N GLY A 18 -22.46 18.34 1.13
CA GLY A 18 -23.08 18.61 2.43
C GLY A 18 -23.56 17.34 3.13
N ASP A 19 -23.66 17.44 4.46
CA ASP A 19 -23.93 16.39 5.44
C ASP A 19 -25.34 15.77 5.40
N GLY A 20 -25.48 14.52 5.89
CA GLY A 20 -26.80 13.95 6.22
C GLY A 20 -26.92 12.43 6.46
N ALA A 21 -26.42 11.99 7.62
CA ALA A 21 -26.81 10.88 8.52
C ALA A 21 -27.78 9.70 8.16
N SER A 22 -27.36 8.53 8.72
CA SER A 22 -28.11 7.54 9.54
C SER A 22 -28.50 6.18 8.95
N ALA A 23 -28.36 5.18 9.82
CA ALA A 23 -28.29 3.74 9.59
C ALA A 23 -29.64 3.01 9.74
N GLY A 24 -29.73 1.82 9.13
CA GLY A 24 -30.57 0.71 9.62
C GLY A 24 -31.49 0.05 8.59
N GLY A 25 -31.15 -1.20 8.19
CA GLY A 25 -32.13 -2.25 7.89
C GLY A 25 -32.42 -2.60 6.42
N GLU A 26 -32.21 -3.88 6.12
CA GLU A 26 -32.81 -4.69 5.04
C GLU A 26 -32.34 -4.48 3.59
N GLY A 27 -31.41 -5.34 3.16
CA GLY A 27 -31.61 -6.22 1.99
C GLY A 27 -31.99 -5.55 0.68
N GLY A 28 -31.38 -4.42 0.35
CA GLY A 28 -31.48 -3.80 -0.96
C GLY A 28 -30.56 -4.48 -1.97
N LYS A 29 -30.91 -4.40 -3.25
CA LYS A 29 -30.14 -4.83 -4.42
C LYS A 29 -28.85 -3.99 -4.63
N GLY A 30 -28.12 -3.67 -3.55
CA GLY A 30 -27.12 -2.61 -3.53
C GLY A 30 -26.16 -2.61 -2.33
N ASP A 31 -25.78 -3.78 -1.77
CA ASP A 31 -24.67 -3.83 -0.81
C ASP A 31 -23.64 -4.87 -1.23
N ARG A 32 -22.80 -4.49 -2.19
CA ARG A 32 -21.63 -5.27 -2.59
C ARG A 32 -20.57 -5.07 -1.49
N PRO A 33 -20.09 -6.13 -0.82
CA PRO A 33 -19.12 -5.96 0.26
C PRO A 33 -17.87 -5.25 -0.26
N ARG A 34 -17.47 -4.17 0.41
CA ARG A 34 -16.25 -3.40 0.10
C ARG A 34 -15.14 -3.88 1.01
N LEU A 35 -14.14 -4.55 0.46
CA LEU A 35 -13.05 -5.12 1.27
C LEU A 35 -11.75 -4.36 1.09
N MET A 36 -10.96 -4.30 2.16
CA MET A 36 -9.57 -3.87 2.15
C MET A 36 -8.67 -5.07 2.41
N VAL A 37 -7.72 -5.34 1.52
CA VAL A 37 -6.80 -6.48 1.66
C VAL A 37 -5.36 -6.02 1.42
N ALA A 38 -4.36 -6.79 1.84
CA ALA A 38 -2.96 -6.45 1.59
C ALA A 38 -2.16 -7.62 1.03
N HIS A 39 -1.34 -7.35 0.01
CA HIS A 39 -0.41 -8.32 -0.57
C HIS A 39 0.67 -8.69 0.43
N PHE A 40 0.91 -9.98 0.62
CA PHE A 40 1.83 -10.50 1.63
C PHE A 40 2.84 -11.45 0.98
N MET A 41 4.11 -11.06 1.00
CA MET A 41 5.23 -11.85 0.47
C MET A 41 5.58 -12.99 1.43
N LEU A 42 5.15 -14.23 1.13
CA LEU A 42 5.59 -15.40 1.89
C LEU A 42 7.10 -15.62 1.77
N GLY A 43 7.70 -15.19 0.65
CA GLY A 43 9.15 -15.15 0.43
C GLY A 43 9.95 -14.52 1.59
N ASN A 44 9.36 -13.56 2.31
CA ASN A 44 10.02 -12.85 3.40
C ASN A 44 9.81 -13.51 4.78
N THR A 45 9.09 -14.64 4.85
CA THR A 45 8.73 -15.32 6.10
C THR A 45 9.59 -16.52 6.44
N TYR A 46 10.71 -16.73 5.75
CA TYR A 46 11.65 -17.81 6.09
C TYR A 46 11.96 -17.89 7.60
N PRO A 47 12.22 -16.78 8.33
CA PRO A 47 12.50 -16.85 9.77
C PRO A 47 11.25 -16.83 10.68
N PHE A 48 10.03 -16.74 10.13
CA PHE A 48 8.82 -16.53 10.95
C PHE A 48 8.53 -17.69 11.91
N THR A 49 8.23 -17.30 13.15
CA THR A 49 7.63 -18.12 14.21
C THR A 49 6.11 -17.89 14.32
N ASP A 50 5.43 -18.59 15.24
CA ASP A 50 3.98 -18.34 15.49
C ASP A 50 3.77 -16.92 15.98
N LYS A 51 4.66 -16.44 16.85
CA LYS A 51 4.61 -15.10 17.40
C LYS A 51 4.70 -14.02 16.31
N ASP A 52 5.54 -14.24 15.29
CA ASP A 52 5.68 -13.30 14.18
C ASP A 52 4.42 -13.27 13.31
N TRP A 53 3.79 -14.44 13.10
CA TRP A 53 2.49 -14.54 12.45
C TRP A 53 1.37 -13.91 13.28
N GLU A 54 1.29 -14.17 14.58
CA GLU A 54 0.31 -13.57 15.48
C GLU A 54 0.43 -12.06 15.48
N THR A 55 1.66 -11.54 15.61
CA THR A 55 1.94 -10.10 15.53
C THR A 55 1.51 -9.52 14.18
N THR A 56 1.79 -10.23 13.08
CA THR A 56 1.37 -9.85 11.73
C THR A 56 -0.15 -9.76 11.62
N LEU A 57 -0.86 -10.79 12.08
CA LEU A 57 -2.32 -10.87 11.98
C LEU A 57 -2.99 -9.81 12.88
N ASP A 58 -2.51 -9.61 14.10
CA ASP A 58 -3.01 -8.58 15.02
C ASP A 58 -2.85 -7.18 14.41
N LEU A 59 -1.70 -6.90 13.81
CA LEU A 59 -1.45 -5.62 13.15
C LEU A 59 -2.30 -5.45 11.89
N ALA A 60 -2.55 -6.51 11.13
CA ALA A 60 -3.40 -6.45 9.94
C ALA A 60 -4.85 -6.14 10.32
N GLU A 61 -5.38 -6.79 11.36
CA GLU A 61 -6.70 -6.50 11.93
C GLU A 61 -6.76 -5.06 12.48
N ALA A 62 -5.74 -4.61 13.21
CA ALA A 62 -5.65 -3.23 13.69
C ALA A 62 -5.54 -2.19 12.55
N THR A 63 -5.02 -2.61 11.39
CA THR A 63 -4.99 -1.81 10.16
C THR A 63 -6.34 -1.82 9.42
N SER A 64 -7.36 -2.50 9.96
CA SER A 64 -8.68 -2.64 9.35
C SER A 64 -8.65 -3.39 8.01
N LEU A 65 -7.74 -4.36 7.87
CA LEU A 65 -7.71 -5.27 6.73
C LEU A 65 -8.66 -6.44 6.95
N ASP A 66 -9.38 -6.81 5.90
CA ASP A 66 -10.29 -7.96 5.86
C ASP A 66 -9.57 -9.24 5.43
N ALA A 67 -8.45 -9.14 4.70
CA ALA A 67 -7.62 -10.28 4.37
C ALA A 67 -6.14 -9.95 4.09
N LEU A 68 -5.28 -10.95 4.29
CA LEU A 68 -3.94 -10.98 3.68
C LEU A 68 -3.93 -11.87 2.43
N VAL A 69 -3.30 -11.38 1.38
CA VAL A 69 -3.16 -12.06 0.08
C VAL A 69 -1.78 -12.71 0.03
N LEU A 70 -1.70 -14.01 0.30
CA LEU A 70 -0.42 -14.71 0.42
C LEU A 70 0.17 -14.98 -0.96
N ASN A 71 1.21 -14.22 -1.32
CA ASN A 71 2.05 -14.46 -2.49
C ASN A 71 2.83 -15.76 -2.28
N LEU A 72 2.51 -16.79 -3.05
CA LEU A 72 3.05 -18.14 -2.87
C LEU A 72 4.07 -18.46 -3.95
N GLY A 73 5.31 -18.73 -3.54
CA GLY A 73 6.39 -19.25 -4.39
C GLY A 73 6.52 -20.79 -4.36
N PRO A 74 7.56 -21.33 -5.01
CA PRO A 74 7.69 -22.77 -5.25
C PRO A 74 8.15 -23.57 -4.03
N GLU A 75 8.88 -22.98 -3.10
CA GLU A 75 9.59 -23.72 -2.06
C GLU A 75 8.67 -24.32 -0.99
N ASP A 76 9.02 -25.52 -0.50
CA ASP A 76 8.23 -26.23 0.52
C ASP A 76 8.09 -25.45 1.84
N TRP A 77 9.08 -24.63 2.19
CA TRP A 77 9.00 -23.81 3.39
C TRP A 77 7.96 -22.69 3.23
N GLN A 78 7.75 -22.14 2.02
CA GLN A 78 6.67 -21.18 1.78
C GLN A 78 5.30 -21.85 1.93
N LEU A 79 5.15 -23.08 1.41
CA LEU A 79 3.94 -23.89 1.61
C LEU A 79 3.65 -24.11 3.10
N ARG A 80 4.67 -24.48 3.89
CA ARG A 80 4.52 -24.64 5.35
C ARG A 80 4.16 -23.34 6.05
N GLN A 81 4.75 -22.21 5.66
CA GLN A 81 4.40 -20.89 6.22
C GLN A 81 2.96 -20.50 5.86
N ALA A 82 2.48 -20.81 4.65
CA ALA A 82 1.09 -20.61 4.26
C ALA A 82 0.13 -21.48 5.10
N GLN A 83 0.42 -22.78 5.25
CA GLN A 83 -0.36 -23.70 6.09
C GLN A 83 -0.42 -23.23 7.56
N ARG A 84 0.70 -22.71 8.07
CA ARG A 84 0.79 -22.13 9.41
C ARG A 84 -0.12 -20.92 9.57
N ALA A 85 -0.06 -19.96 8.64
CA ALA A 85 -0.94 -18.80 8.63
C ALA A 85 -2.43 -19.20 8.58
N TYR A 86 -2.78 -20.14 7.70
CA TYR A 86 -4.14 -20.69 7.59
C TYR A 86 -4.62 -21.35 8.89
N SER A 87 -3.75 -22.11 9.56
CA SER A 87 -4.07 -22.75 10.84
C SER A 87 -4.31 -21.72 11.95
N LEU A 88 -3.48 -20.67 12.03
CA LEU A 88 -3.60 -19.60 13.03
C LEU A 88 -4.86 -18.74 12.82
N VAL A 89 -5.26 -18.50 11.57
CA VAL A 89 -6.50 -17.77 11.24
C VAL A 89 -7.74 -18.64 11.40
N ALA A 90 -7.66 -19.94 11.13
CA ALA A 90 -8.77 -20.86 11.33
C ALA A 90 -9.11 -21.11 12.82
N ALA A 91 -8.20 -20.78 13.75
CA ALA A 91 -8.46 -20.83 15.18
C ALA A 91 -9.54 -19.79 15.58
N PRO A 92 -10.42 -20.07 16.57
CA PRO A 92 -11.69 -19.37 16.79
C PRO A 92 -11.62 -17.93 17.36
N LYS A 93 -10.73 -17.06 16.88
CA LYS A 93 -10.54 -15.70 17.42
C LYS A 93 -10.19 -14.60 16.41
N ARG A 94 -10.27 -14.85 15.10
CA ARG A 94 -9.88 -13.86 14.09
C ARG A 94 -10.97 -13.60 13.06
N ASP A 95 -11.13 -12.31 12.74
CA ASP A 95 -12.06 -11.84 11.70
C ASP A 95 -11.35 -11.76 10.34
N ILE A 96 -10.05 -11.49 10.34
CA ILE A 96 -9.24 -11.46 9.12
C ILE A 96 -9.28 -12.82 8.39
N LYS A 97 -9.27 -12.76 7.06
CA LYS A 97 -9.21 -13.91 6.16
C LYS A 97 -7.88 -13.99 5.41
N LEU A 98 -7.68 -15.08 4.69
CA LEU A 98 -6.54 -15.31 3.81
C LEU A 98 -7.04 -15.76 2.45
N PHE A 99 -6.29 -15.41 1.40
CA PHE A 99 -6.38 -16.11 0.12
C PHE A 99 -5.05 -16.10 -0.58
N LEU A 100 -4.88 -17.03 -1.53
CA LEU A 100 -3.62 -17.23 -2.23
C LEU A 100 -3.52 -16.34 -3.48
N SER A 101 -2.35 -15.75 -3.67
CA SER A 101 -1.88 -15.22 -4.94
C SER A 101 -0.73 -16.09 -5.42
N LEU A 102 -0.99 -16.93 -6.42
CA LEU A 102 0.05 -17.79 -6.99
C LEU A 102 1.05 -16.94 -7.79
N ASP A 103 2.32 -16.94 -7.39
CA ASP A 103 3.36 -16.18 -8.11
C ASP A 103 3.85 -16.97 -9.34
N MET A 104 3.27 -16.63 -10.50
CA MET A 104 3.52 -17.32 -11.75
C MET A 104 4.81 -16.86 -12.46
N ASN A 105 5.58 -15.97 -11.85
CA ASN A 105 6.95 -15.69 -12.31
C ASN A 105 7.95 -16.71 -11.79
N VAL A 106 7.64 -17.40 -10.68
CA VAL A 106 8.54 -18.38 -10.05
C VAL A 106 7.94 -19.77 -9.90
N LEU A 107 6.61 -19.89 -9.84
CA LEU A 107 5.94 -21.19 -9.86
C LEU A 107 6.00 -21.83 -11.25
N PRO A 108 6.16 -23.17 -11.32
CA PRO A 108 6.07 -23.88 -12.58
C PRO A 108 4.64 -23.73 -13.16
N PRO A 109 4.50 -23.51 -14.47
CA PRO A 109 3.21 -23.43 -15.15
C PRO A 109 2.59 -24.83 -15.36
N ASP A 110 2.40 -25.57 -14.27
CA ASP A 110 1.85 -26.93 -14.25
C ASP A 110 0.56 -26.95 -13.41
N PRO A 111 -0.62 -27.18 -14.02
CA PRO A 111 -1.88 -27.22 -13.31
C PRO A 111 -1.91 -28.19 -12.12
N ALA A 112 -1.30 -29.38 -12.24
CA ALA A 112 -1.34 -30.38 -11.18
C ALA A 112 -0.57 -29.91 -9.94
N VAL A 113 0.59 -29.27 -10.14
CA VAL A 113 1.40 -28.69 -9.05
C VAL A 113 0.64 -27.56 -8.36
N LEU A 114 -0.01 -26.68 -9.13
CA LEU A 114 -0.77 -25.56 -8.57
C LEU A 114 -1.98 -26.05 -7.77
N VAL A 115 -2.73 -27.01 -8.31
CA VAL A 115 -3.86 -27.64 -7.62
C VAL A 115 -3.40 -28.25 -6.30
N ASP A 116 -2.35 -29.08 -6.33
CA ASP A 116 -1.82 -29.75 -5.14
C ASP A 116 -1.45 -28.76 -4.02
N LYS A 117 -0.71 -27.68 -4.36
CA LYS A 117 -0.37 -26.63 -3.39
C LYS A 117 -1.61 -25.95 -2.80
N VAL A 118 -2.59 -25.59 -3.63
CA VAL A 118 -3.84 -24.95 -3.17
C VAL A 118 -4.62 -25.89 -2.24
N LEU A 119 -4.76 -27.17 -2.59
CA LEU A 119 -5.46 -28.16 -1.78
C LEU A 119 -4.79 -28.38 -0.43
N GLN A 120 -3.46 -28.49 -0.40
CA GLN A 120 -2.70 -28.68 0.85
C GLN A 120 -2.80 -27.50 1.81
N ILE A 121 -2.93 -26.27 1.30
CA ILE A 121 -3.02 -25.07 2.13
C ILE A 121 -4.48 -24.83 2.57
N VAL A 122 -5.38 -24.71 1.59
CA VAL A 122 -6.78 -24.34 1.85
C VAL A 122 -7.53 -25.47 2.53
N GLY A 123 -7.27 -26.73 2.16
CA GLY A 123 -7.89 -27.90 2.80
C GLY A 123 -7.53 -28.03 4.29
N GLY A 124 -6.34 -27.58 4.70
CA GLY A 124 -5.88 -27.60 6.09
C GLY A 124 -6.44 -26.48 6.98
N GLY A 125 -7.00 -25.41 6.39
CA GLY A 125 -7.46 -24.24 7.14
C GLY A 125 -8.65 -23.53 6.47
N ASN A 126 -9.58 -24.28 5.92
CA ASN A 126 -10.70 -23.80 5.10
C ASN A 126 -11.49 -22.62 5.71
N ALA A 127 -11.62 -22.55 7.04
CA ALA A 127 -12.30 -21.46 7.75
C ALA A 127 -11.58 -20.09 7.64
N ALA A 128 -10.28 -20.10 7.36
CA ALA A 128 -9.48 -18.91 7.10
C ALA A 128 -9.69 -18.34 5.69
N GLN A 129 -10.21 -19.14 4.76
CA GLN A 129 -10.29 -18.79 3.35
C GLN A 129 -11.30 -17.67 3.09
N LEU A 130 -10.86 -16.60 2.43
CA LEU A 130 -11.74 -15.56 1.91
C LEU A 130 -12.63 -16.14 0.79
N ARG A 131 -13.91 -15.81 0.84
CA ARG A 131 -14.91 -16.24 -0.15
C ARG A 131 -15.59 -15.05 -0.79
N TRP A 132 -15.89 -15.20 -2.08
CA TRP A 132 -16.62 -14.22 -2.86
C TRP A 132 -17.53 -14.92 -3.87
N GLY A 133 -18.76 -14.42 -4.03
CA GLY A 133 -19.70 -14.98 -5.01
C GLY A 133 -20.01 -16.47 -4.82
N GLY A 134 -19.93 -16.97 -3.58
CA GLY A 134 -20.17 -18.39 -3.25
C GLY A 134 -19.00 -19.34 -3.50
N GLY A 135 -17.80 -18.83 -3.84
CA GLY A 135 -16.59 -19.63 -4.01
C GLY A 135 -15.39 -19.09 -3.23
N ILE A 136 -14.35 -19.90 -3.09
CA ILE A 136 -13.07 -19.45 -2.54
C ILE A 136 -12.42 -18.44 -3.47
N VAL A 137 -11.82 -17.37 -2.93
CA VAL A 137 -11.04 -16.45 -3.76
C VAL A 137 -9.68 -17.07 -4.07
N LEU A 138 -9.30 -17.09 -5.34
CA LEU A 138 -7.95 -17.48 -5.77
C LEU A 138 -7.43 -16.42 -6.74
N SER A 139 -6.22 -15.92 -6.50
CA SER A 139 -5.58 -14.91 -7.32
C SER A 139 -4.22 -15.37 -7.83
N THR A 140 -3.60 -14.55 -8.66
CA THR A 140 -2.27 -14.77 -9.22
C THR A 140 -1.54 -13.45 -9.38
N PHE A 141 -0.22 -13.51 -9.32
CA PHE A 141 0.63 -12.52 -9.93
C PHE A 141 1.15 -13.11 -11.24
N SER A 142 0.83 -12.48 -12.38
CA SER A 142 1.15 -13.01 -13.72
C SER A 142 0.41 -14.32 -14.04
N GLY A 143 0.90 -15.06 -15.04
CA GLY A 143 0.36 -16.37 -15.43
C GLY A 143 -0.53 -16.36 -16.67
N GLN A 144 -0.57 -15.24 -17.41
CA GLN A 144 -1.33 -15.13 -18.67
C GLN A 144 -0.96 -16.21 -19.71
N GLN A 145 0.27 -16.74 -19.67
CA GLN A 145 0.76 -17.79 -20.57
C GLN A 145 0.12 -19.16 -20.35
N MET A 146 -0.44 -19.43 -19.17
CA MET A 146 -1.16 -20.68 -18.89
C MET A 146 -2.45 -20.78 -19.72
N ASP A 147 -3.06 -19.64 -20.03
CA ASP A 147 -4.32 -19.50 -20.76
C ASP A 147 -5.36 -20.57 -20.38
N ALA A 148 -5.60 -21.56 -21.24
CA ALA A 148 -6.56 -22.64 -21.02
C ALA A 148 -6.25 -23.50 -19.78
N GLY A 149 -4.99 -23.64 -19.37
CA GLY A 149 -4.58 -24.40 -18.19
C GLY A 149 -5.16 -23.84 -16.88
N TRP A 150 -5.60 -22.58 -16.84
CA TRP A 150 -6.34 -22.06 -15.69
C TRP A 150 -7.68 -22.77 -15.47
N ARG A 151 -8.33 -23.26 -16.54
CA ARG A 151 -9.56 -24.06 -16.40
C ARG A 151 -9.29 -25.37 -15.67
N ASP A 152 -8.15 -26.00 -15.95
CA ASP A 152 -7.74 -27.24 -15.29
C ASP A 152 -7.41 -26.99 -13.81
N VAL A 153 -6.72 -25.89 -13.50
CA VAL A 153 -6.45 -25.49 -12.10
C VAL A 153 -7.75 -25.25 -11.34
N ILE A 154 -8.64 -24.44 -11.90
CA ILE A 154 -9.94 -24.11 -11.29
C ILE A 154 -10.72 -25.41 -11.07
N ALA A 155 -10.90 -26.24 -12.10
CA ALA A 155 -11.65 -27.49 -12.00
C ALA A 155 -11.05 -28.47 -10.99
N GLY A 156 -9.71 -28.60 -10.96
CA GLY A 156 -9.01 -29.47 -10.01
C GLY A 156 -9.17 -29.00 -8.57
N VAL A 157 -9.08 -27.70 -8.31
CA VAL A 157 -9.32 -27.13 -6.98
C VAL A 157 -10.79 -27.27 -6.58
N GLU A 158 -11.73 -27.01 -7.49
CA GLU A 158 -13.16 -27.18 -7.22
C GLU A 158 -13.51 -28.63 -6.86
N GLN A 159 -12.95 -29.59 -7.60
CA GLN A 159 -13.14 -31.01 -7.34
C GLN A 159 -12.52 -31.42 -6.00
N GLY A 160 -11.29 -30.97 -5.71
CA GLY A 160 -10.57 -31.37 -4.51
C GLY A 160 -11.12 -30.77 -3.21
N LEU A 161 -11.67 -29.56 -3.27
CA LEU A 161 -12.28 -28.91 -2.10
C LEU A 161 -13.80 -29.11 -2.00
N GLY A 162 -14.47 -29.46 -3.10
CA GLY A 162 -15.93 -29.49 -3.15
C GLY A 162 -16.58 -28.11 -3.08
N GLU A 163 -15.84 -27.05 -3.40
CA GLU A 163 -16.28 -25.65 -3.37
C GLU A 163 -15.95 -24.95 -4.69
N LYS A 164 -16.75 -23.95 -5.08
CA LYS A 164 -16.47 -23.15 -6.27
C LYS A 164 -15.22 -22.28 -6.11
N VAL A 165 -14.57 -21.94 -7.22
CA VAL A 165 -13.42 -21.02 -7.22
C VAL A 165 -13.81 -19.71 -7.89
N PHE A 166 -13.71 -18.62 -7.13
CA PHE A 166 -13.77 -17.27 -7.66
C PHE A 166 -12.36 -16.81 -8.06
N PHE A 167 -12.00 -17.07 -9.31
CA PHE A 167 -10.67 -16.73 -9.85
C PHE A 167 -10.55 -15.23 -10.18
N TRP A 168 -9.65 -14.53 -9.49
CA TRP A 168 -9.47 -13.09 -9.53
C TRP A 168 -8.00 -12.69 -9.75
N PRO A 169 -7.42 -12.99 -10.93
CA PRO A 169 -5.99 -12.85 -11.18
C PRO A 169 -5.54 -11.41 -11.44
N SER A 170 -4.25 -11.15 -11.25
CA SER A 170 -3.53 -10.05 -11.90
C SER A 170 -2.76 -10.58 -13.11
N LEU A 171 -3.36 -10.44 -14.28
CA LEU A 171 -2.72 -10.75 -15.56
C LEU A 171 -2.14 -9.46 -16.16
N PHE A 172 -0.93 -9.52 -16.70
CA PHE A 172 -0.26 -8.38 -17.32
C PHE A 172 -0.60 -8.28 -18.81
N LEU A 173 -1.89 -8.07 -19.10
CA LEU A 173 -2.47 -7.94 -20.44
C LEU A 173 -3.32 -6.67 -20.54
N PRO A 174 -3.65 -6.20 -21.76
CA PRO A 174 -4.65 -5.15 -21.93
C PRO A 174 -5.99 -5.51 -21.25
N PRO A 175 -6.68 -4.56 -20.59
CA PRO A 175 -7.88 -4.85 -19.81
C PRO A 175 -8.97 -5.64 -20.56
N HIS A 176 -9.20 -5.31 -21.83
CA HIS A 176 -10.21 -5.99 -22.65
C HIS A 176 -9.90 -7.47 -22.89
N GLU A 177 -8.62 -7.86 -22.97
CA GLU A 177 -8.21 -9.26 -23.11
C GLU A 177 -8.40 -10.04 -21.80
N ILE A 178 -8.12 -9.41 -20.66
CA ILE A 178 -8.36 -10.00 -19.33
C ILE A 178 -9.86 -10.25 -19.14
N LEU A 179 -10.67 -9.23 -19.41
CA LEU A 179 -12.12 -9.26 -19.20
C LEU A 179 -12.83 -10.23 -20.15
N ALA A 180 -12.30 -10.47 -21.35
CA ALA A 180 -12.84 -11.44 -22.31
C ALA A 180 -12.64 -12.92 -21.92
N LYS A 181 -11.72 -13.23 -20.99
CA LYS A 181 -11.45 -14.61 -20.55
C LYS A 181 -12.58 -15.13 -19.68
N ASP A 182 -13.23 -16.21 -20.09
CA ASP A 182 -14.37 -16.83 -19.39
C ASP A 182 -14.00 -17.37 -17.99
N TYR A 183 -12.78 -17.86 -17.82
CA TYR A 183 -12.26 -18.39 -16.55
C TYR A 183 -11.89 -17.30 -15.54
N VAL A 184 -11.87 -16.02 -15.95
CA VAL A 184 -11.62 -14.86 -15.10
C VAL A 184 -12.95 -14.38 -14.53
N HIS A 185 -13.15 -14.51 -13.22
CA HIS A 185 -14.38 -14.09 -12.53
C HIS A 185 -14.32 -12.64 -12.05
N GLY A 186 -13.13 -12.13 -11.73
CA GLY A 186 -12.83 -10.73 -11.44
C GLY A 186 -11.43 -10.35 -11.92
N ALA A 187 -11.12 -9.07 -12.04
CA ALA A 187 -9.79 -8.62 -12.46
C ALA A 187 -9.11 -7.79 -11.37
N PHE A 188 -7.83 -8.05 -11.13
CA PHE A 188 -6.96 -7.24 -10.26
C PHE A 188 -5.94 -6.50 -11.12
N HIS A 189 -5.92 -5.17 -11.04
CA HIS A 189 -4.99 -4.36 -11.82
C HIS A 189 -3.79 -3.93 -10.95
N TRP A 190 -2.75 -4.77 -10.89
CA TRP A 190 -1.55 -4.52 -10.09
C TRP A 190 -0.88 -3.18 -10.40
N ASN A 191 -0.65 -2.88 -11.68
CA ASN A 191 0.06 -1.67 -12.10
C ASN A 191 -0.70 -0.38 -11.77
N GLY A 192 -2.01 -0.45 -11.49
CA GLY A 192 -2.79 0.70 -11.04
C GLY A 192 -2.39 1.26 -9.67
N ALA A 193 -1.44 0.64 -8.96
CA ALA A 193 -0.88 1.15 -7.71
C ALA A 193 0.02 2.39 -7.89
N TRP A 194 0.66 2.54 -9.05
CA TRP A 194 1.63 3.61 -9.32
C TRP A 194 1.41 4.25 -10.69
N PRO A 195 1.88 5.49 -10.92
CA PRO A 195 1.94 6.03 -12.26
C PRO A 195 2.96 5.26 -13.10
N MET A 196 2.54 4.73 -14.25
CA MET A 196 3.42 4.01 -15.19
C MET A 196 4.26 4.97 -16.06
N GLY A 197 4.61 6.14 -15.51
CA GLY A 197 5.38 7.19 -16.17
C GLY A 197 5.51 8.44 -15.31
N ASN A 198 6.11 9.49 -15.86
CA ASN A 198 6.30 10.77 -15.15
C ASN A 198 5.04 11.65 -15.17
N TYR A 199 3.95 11.15 -14.58
CA TYR A 199 2.69 11.87 -14.39
C TYR A 199 2.07 11.45 -13.05
N THR A 200 1.07 12.19 -12.59
CA THR A 200 0.31 11.82 -11.38
C THR A 200 -0.75 10.78 -11.74
N THR A 201 -0.96 9.77 -10.90
CA THR A 201 -1.94 8.70 -11.14
C THR A 201 -3.37 9.25 -11.28
N ASP A 202 -4.22 8.58 -12.04
CA ASP A 202 -5.64 8.85 -12.20
C ASP A 202 -6.45 7.54 -12.37
N LEU A 203 -7.72 7.65 -12.78
CA LEU A 203 -8.62 6.51 -12.96
C LEU A 203 -8.70 6.01 -14.41
N ASP A 204 -7.89 6.55 -15.32
CA ASP A 204 -8.01 6.20 -16.74
C ASP A 204 -7.64 4.75 -17.01
N GLU A 205 -6.59 4.24 -16.36
CA GLU A 205 -6.18 2.84 -16.50
C GLU A 205 -7.16 1.85 -15.83
N ASP A 206 -7.95 2.31 -14.84
CA ASP A 206 -8.98 1.49 -14.18
C ASP A 206 -10.29 1.44 -14.97
N ARG A 207 -10.51 2.42 -15.85
CA ARG A 207 -11.82 2.71 -16.47
C ARG A 207 -12.45 1.52 -17.18
N ALA A 208 -11.63 0.67 -17.81
CA ALA A 208 -12.12 -0.53 -18.48
C ALA A 208 -12.66 -1.56 -17.49
N PHE A 209 -12.02 -1.72 -16.33
CA PHE A 209 -12.46 -2.64 -15.28
C PHE A 209 -13.68 -2.09 -14.52
N LEU A 210 -13.68 -0.79 -14.20
CA LEU A 210 -14.79 -0.12 -13.51
C LEU A 210 -16.11 -0.16 -14.29
N ARG A 211 -16.05 -0.26 -15.63
CA ARG A 211 -17.23 -0.29 -16.51
C ARG A 211 -17.69 -1.70 -16.88
N HIS A 212 -17.00 -2.74 -16.41
CA HIS A 212 -17.33 -4.12 -16.73
C HIS A 212 -18.19 -4.76 -15.64
N ASP A 213 -19.01 -5.73 -16.00
CA ASP A 213 -19.86 -6.46 -15.05
C ASP A 213 -19.06 -7.37 -14.08
N LYS A 214 -17.78 -7.62 -14.40
CA LYS A 214 -16.91 -8.45 -13.56
C LYS A 214 -16.38 -7.59 -12.43
N PRO A 215 -16.39 -8.05 -11.16
CA PRO A 215 -15.82 -7.29 -10.06
C PRO A 215 -14.37 -6.89 -10.31
N TYR A 216 -14.06 -5.69 -9.87
CA TYR A 216 -12.74 -5.08 -9.99
C TYR A 216 -12.06 -4.98 -8.62
N MET A 217 -10.80 -5.39 -8.55
CA MET A 217 -9.92 -5.19 -7.40
C MET A 217 -8.89 -4.13 -7.78
N ALA A 218 -8.92 -2.99 -7.09
CA ALA A 218 -8.01 -1.88 -7.35
C ALA A 218 -6.73 -2.01 -6.52
N ALA A 219 -5.60 -1.60 -7.11
CA ALA A 219 -4.33 -1.55 -6.40
C ALA A 219 -4.04 -0.15 -5.84
N VAL A 220 -3.42 -0.12 -4.66
CA VAL A 220 -2.87 1.10 -4.03
C VAL A 220 -1.51 0.80 -3.40
N SER A 221 -0.59 1.76 -3.42
CA SER A 221 0.74 1.60 -2.82
C SER A 221 1.34 2.94 -2.39
N PRO A 222 2.14 2.99 -1.31
CA PRO A 222 2.79 4.21 -0.86
C PRO A 222 3.91 4.71 -1.77
N LEU A 223 4.73 3.79 -2.26
CA LEU A 223 5.88 4.09 -3.12
C LEU A 223 6.32 2.86 -3.91
N PHE A 224 7.31 2.99 -4.78
CA PHE A 224 8.07 1.85 -5.31
C PHE A 224 9.53 2.26 -5.47
N PHE A 225 10.43 1.49 -4.88
CA PHE A 225 11.86 1.62 -5.09
C PHE A 225 12.59 0.30 -4.83
N THR A 226 13.47 -0.08 -5.73
CA THR A 226 14.32 -1.26 -5.57
C THR A 226 15.73 -0.98 -6.09
N HIS A 227 16.74 -1.65 -5.52
CA HIS A 227 18.16 -1.32 -5.75
C HIS A 227 19.08 -2.56 -5.71
N TYR A 228 18.66 -3.62 -6.38
CA TYR A 228 19.45 -4.83 -6.60
C TYR A 228 20.33 -4.71 -7.85
N GLY A 229 21.62 -4.95 -7.68
CA GLY A 229 22.61 -4.99 -8.76
C GLY A 229 22.58 -6.26 -9.60
N THR A 230 23.60 -6.40 -10.44
CA THR A 230 23.81 -7.56 -11.33
C THR A 230 24.85 -8.55 -10.80
N GLU A 231 25.48 -8.25 -9.67
CA GLU A 231 26.58 -9.03 -9.09
C GLU A 231 26.35 -9.31 -7.61
N GLY A 232 27.00 -10.34 -7.09
CA GLY A 232 26.90 -10.75 -5.69
C GLY A 232 25.72 -11.67 -5.38
N GLN A 233 25.45 -11.86 -4.08
CA GLN A 233 24.44 -12.79 -3.58
C GLN A 233 23.01 -12.39 -3.97
N TRP A 234 22.75 -11.09 -4.15
CA TRP A 234 21.43 -10.52 -4.39
C TRP A 234 21.37 -9.81 -5.76
N ALA A 235 21.87 -10.51 -6.79
CA ALA A 235 22.01 -10.03 -8.17
C ALA A 235 20.71 -10.12 -8.97
N TRP A 236 19.62 -9.52 -8.50
CA TRP A 236 18.32 -9.63 -9.16
C TRP A 236 18.16 -8.69 -10.36
N ASN A 237 19.12 -7.78 -10.60
CA ASN A 237 19.07 -6.78 -11.65
C ASN A 237 17.76 -5.97 -11.62
N LYS A 238 17.44 -5.44 -10.43
CA LYS A 238 16.24 -4.64 -10.19
C LYS A 238 16.63 -3.32 -9.59
N ASN A 239 16.68 -2.28 -10.41
CA ASN A 239 17.14 -0.96 -9.98
C ASN A 239 16.32 0.17 -10.62
N TRP A 240 15.16 0.52 -10.05
CA TRP A 240 14.30 1.58 -10.57
C TRP A 240 13.37 2.14 -9.49
N ILE A 241 12.73 3.28 -9.81
CA ILE A 241 11.63 3.86 -9.04
C ILE A 241 10.36 3.99 -9.88
N TYR A 242 9.21 4.02 -9.21
CA TYR A 242 8.02 4.68 -9.74
C TYR A 242 7.81 6.03 -9.06
N ARG A 243 7.25 6.99 -9.79
CA ARG A 243 6.96 8.32 -9.24
C ARG A 243 5.95 8.21 -8.10
N SER A 244 6.37 8.59 -6.89
CA SER A 244 5.59 8.39 -5.67
C SER A 244 5.59 9.58 -4.71
N ASP A 245 6.41 10.60 -4.99
CA ASP A 245 6.75 11.67 -4.04
C ASP A 245 5.63 12.70 -3.85
N ASP A 246 4.68 12.76 -4.77
CA ASP A 246 3.63 13.79 -4.85
C ASP A 246 2.29 13.27 -4.33
N LEU A 247 2.24 12.95 -3.04
CA LEU A 247 1.03 12.53 -2.34
C LEU A 247 0.33 11.29 -2.94
N LEU A 248 1.09 10.35 -3.51
CA LEU A 248 0.56 9.20 -4.28
C LEU A 248 -0.55 8.44 -3.54
N LEU A 249 -0.26 7.93 -2.34
CA LEU A 249 -1.17 7.08 -1.57
C LEU A 249 -2.53 7.74 -1.27
N PRO A 250 -2.59 8.91 -0.60
CA PRO A 250 -3.87 9.55 -0.30
C PRO A 250 -4.61 9.99 -1.57
N THR A 251 -3.89 10.44 -2.60
CA THR A 251 -4.50 10.83 -3.89
C THR A 251 -5.21 9.63 -4.53
N ARG A 252 -4.54 8.47 -4.56
CA ARG A 252 -5.10 7.25 -5.13
C ARG A 252 -6.33 6.77 -4.35
N PHE A 253 -6.27 6.78 -3.01
CA PHE A 253 -7.44 6.44 -2.19
C PHE A 253 -8.62 7.40 -2.43
N GLN A 254 -8.36 8.71 -2.48
CA GLN A 254 -9.39 9.72 -2.73
C GLN A 254 -10.05 9.54 -4.11
N GLN A 255 -9.29 9.18 -5.13
CA GLN A 255 -9.83 8.85 -6.46
C GLN A 255 -10.82 7.68 -6.38
N LEU A 256 -10.42 6.58 -5.75
CA LEU A 256 -11.28 5.39 -5.62
C LEU A 256 -12.52 5.65 -4.75
N LEU A 257 -12.36 6.39 -3.65
CA LEU A 257 -13.45 6.76 -2.74
C LEU A 257 -14.42 7.80 -3.35
N SER A 258 -13.99 8.56 -4.36
CA SER A 258 -14.85 9.53 -5.05
C SER A 258 -15.84 8.87 -6.01
N LEU A 259 -15.64 7.60 -6.33
CA LEU A 259 -16.52 6.86 -7.23
C LEU A 259 -17.87 6.56 -6.54
N PRO A 260 -18.99 6.64 -7.28
CA PRO A 260 -20.26 6.10 -6.80
C PRO A 260 -20.12 4.64 -6.40
N ALA A 261 -20.80 4.24 -5.31
CA ALA A 261 -20.62 2.91 -4.71
C ALA A 261 -20.86 1.76 -5.70
N GLU A 262 -21.77 1.93 -6.66
CA GLU A 262 -22.09 0.95 -7.69
C GLU A 262 -21.05 0.85 -8.82
N GLN A 263 -20.19 1.85 -8.97
CA GLN A 263 -19.11 1.91 -9.96
C GLN A 263 -17.73 1.70 -9.35
N ALA A 264 -17.62 1.77 -8.03
CA ALA A 264 -16.36 1.61 -7.31
C ALA A 264 -15.84 0.16 -7.39
N PRO A 265 -14.53 -0.06 -7.16
CA PRO A 265 -14.01 -1.43 -7.02
C PRO A 265 -14.74 -2.19 -5.92
N SER A 266 -14.66 -3.51 -5.95
CA SER A 266 -15.19 -4.37 -4.88
C SER A 266 -14.18 -4.56 -3.76
N ILE A 267 -12.90 -4.59 -4.13
CA ILE A 267 -11.78 -4.80 -3.21
C ILE A 267 -10.71 -3.75 -3.53
N ILE A 268 -10.08 -3.19 -2.50
CA ILE A 268 -8.83 -2.46 -2.65
C ILE A 268 -7.73 -3.33 -2.05
N GLN A 269 -6.70 -3.64 -2.85
CA GLN A 269 -5.51 -4.36 -2.41
C GLN A 269 -4.34 -3.40 -2.25
N VAL A 270 -3.83 -3.33 -1.02
CA VAL A 270 -2.58 -2.63 -0.70
C VAL A 270 -1.40 -3.45 -1.16
N ILE A 271 -0.53 -2.83 -1.93
CA ILE A 271 0.75 -3.39 -2.40
C ILE A 271 1.85 -2.60 -1.69
N SER A 272 2.45 -3.11 -0.63
CA SER A 272 2.23 -4.43 0.00
C SER A 272 2.27 -4.32 1.52
N TRP A 273 1.96 -5.43 2.20
CA TRP A 273 2.17 -5.56 3.63
C TRP A 273 3.66 -5.59 3.97
N ASN A 274 4.46 -6.47 3.36
CA ASN A 274 5.83 -6.79 3.79
C ASN A 274 6.85 -7.00 2.64
N ASP A 275 6.66 -6.40 1.47
CA ASP A 275 7.71 -6.43 0.43
C ASP A 275 8.76 -5.35 0.70
N TYR A 276 9.80 -5.74 1.44
CA TYR A 276 10.85 -4.84 1.87
C TYR A 276 11.79 -4.44 0.73
N GLY A 277 12.14 -5.39 -0.16
CA GLY A 277 13.09 -5.17 -1.25
C GLY A 277 12.61 -4.22 -2.34
N GLU A 278 11.29 -4.06 -2.47
CA GLU A 278 10.64 -3.09 -3.37
C GLU A 278 10.14 -1.83 -2.63
N SER A 279 10.50 -1.69 -1.35
CA SER A 279 10.24 -0.52 -0.50
C SER A 279 8.78 -0.15 -0.30
N HIS A 280 7.81 -0.93 -0.78
CA HIS A 280 6.40 -0.54 -0.77
C HIS A 280 5.59 -1.21 0.35
N TYR A 281 6.28 -1.81 1.32
CA TYR A 281 5.70 -2.38 2.52
C TYR A 281 5.01 -1.33 3.41
N ILE A 282 4.04 -1.73 4.21
CA ILE A 282 3.45 -0.89 5.26
C ILE A 282 3.64 -1.50 6.66
N ALA A 283 4.08 -2.76 6.76
CA ALA A 283 4.29 -3.43 8.02
C ALA A 283 5.67 -3.13 8.62
N PRO A 284 5.84 -3.24 9.94
CA PRO A 284 7.15 -3.30 10.55
C PRO A 284 7.96 -4.47 10.00
N ILE A 285 9.28 -4.33 9.97
CA ILE A 285 10.19 -5.41 9.58
C ILE A 285 10.17 -6.50 10.66
N LEU A 286 9.55 -7.65 10.35
CA LEU A 286 9.55 -8.86 11.18
C LEU A 286 10.27 -10.04 10.49
N GLY A 287 10.53 -9.92 9.19
CA GLY A 287 10.97 -11.03 8.34
C GLY A 287 12.37 -10.86 7.77
N ALA A 288 12.70 -11.73 6.82
CA ALA A 288 13.89 -11.56 6.01
C ALA A 288 13.74 -10.35 5.08
N GLN A 289 14.86 -9.67 4.83
CA GLN A 289 14.94 -8.51 3.93
C GLN A 289 16.01 -8.76 2.87
N PRO A 290 15.94 -9.85 2.08
CA PRO A 290 17.12 -10.42 1.43
C PRO A 290 17.84 -9.38 0.55
N GLY A 291 18.98 -8.88 1.03
CA GLY A 291 19.84 -7.93 0.32
C GLY A 291 19.33 -6.48 0.27
N SER A 292 18.31 -6.13 1.04
CA SER A 292 17.67 -4.81 1.01
C SER A 292 17.92 -3.94 2.23
N GLU A 293 18.65 -4.46 3.22
CA GLU A 293 18.88 -3.79 4.50
C GLU A 293 19.49 -2.39 4.32
N SER A 294 20.32 -2.18 3.30
CA SER A 294 20.94 -0.87 3.03
C SER A 294 19.95 0.24 2.71
N TRP A 295 18.77 -0.09 2.16
CA TRP A 295 17.72 0.90 1.89
C TRP A 295 16.45 0.80 2.74
N THR A 296 16.28 -0.26 3.52
CA THR A 296 15.13 -0.45 4.41
C THR A 296 15.44 -0.15 5.88
N GLU A 297 16.69 -0.29 6.31
CA GLU A 297 17.05 -0.08 7.71
C GLU A 297 16.84 1.38 8.14
N GLY A 298 16.10 1.57 9.22
CA GLY A 298 15.73 2.89 9.73
C GLY A 298 14.72 3.64 8.86
N MET A 299 14.03 2.95 7.94
CA MET A 299 12.87 3.47 7.20
C MET A 299 11.58 2.98 7.86
N ASP A 300 10.99 3.84 8.69
CA ASP A 300 9.73 3.58 9.36
C ASP A 300 8.55 3.83 8.40
N HIS A 301 7.66 2.86 8.27
CA HIS A 301 6.48 2.91 7.40
C HIS A 301 5.16 2.98 8.20
N GLU A 302 5.23 3.29 9.51
CA GLU A 302 4.05 3.44 10.37
C GLU A 302 3.07 4.49 9.83
N GLY A 303 3.59 5.60 9.29
CA GLY A 303 2.77 6.64 8.67
C GLY A 303 1.91 6.10 7.53
N PHE A 304 2.51 5.33 6.61
CA PHE A 304 1.77 4.69 5.52
C PHE A 304 0.73 3.70 6.02
N ARG A 305 1.06 2.87 7.01
CA ARG A 305 0.09 1.94 7.62
C ARG A 305 -1.08 2.66 8.26
N TRP A 306 -0.82 3.78 8.94
CA TRP A 306 -1.88 4.59 9.54
C TRP A 306 -2.80 5.18 8.45
N LEU A 307 -2.24 5.69 7.34
CA LEU A 307 -3.04 6.16 6.20
C LEU A 307 -3.91 5.06 5.61
N VAL A 308 -3.35 3.87 5.40
CA VAL A 308 -4.11 2.70 4.93
C VAL A 308 -5.26 2.40 5.89
N SER A 309 -5.01 2.38 7.20
CA SER A 309 -6.04 2.13 8.21
C SER A 309 -7.15 3.20 8.20
N PHE A 310 -6.77 4.46 8.03
CA PHE A 310 -7.71 5.57 7.91
C PHE A 310 -8.64 5.38 6.69
N PHE A 311 -8.07 5.13 5.50
CA PHE A 311 -8.86 4.95 4.28
C PHE A 311 -9.63 3.62 4.24
N ALA A 312 -9.12 2.57 4.89
CA ALA A 312 -9.79 1.28 5.02
C ALA A 312 -11.14 1.42 5.75
N ARG A 313 -11.17 2.14 6.88
CA ARG A 313 -12.42 2.44 7.61
C ARG A 313 -13.41 3.24 6.76
N LYS A 314 -12.93 4.22 5.99
CA LYS A 314 -13.80 4.96 5.05
C LYS A 314 -14.38 4.07 3.97
N TRP A 315 -13.54 3.21 3.39
CA TRP A 315 -13.90 2.32 2.30
C TRP A 315 -14.89 1.24 2.73
N ARG A 316 -14.55 0.49 3.79
CA ARG A 316 -15.34 -0.65 4.26
C ARG A 316 -16.57 -0.20 5.03
N ASP A 317 -16.40 0.71 5.97
CA ASP A 317 -17.40 1.03 6.99
C ASP A 317 -18.19 2.32 6.66
N GLY A 318 -17.79 3.06 5.62
CA GLY A 318 -18.40 4.34 5.27
C GLY A 318 -18.13 5.46 6.30
N ALA A 319 -17.10 5.29 7.14
CA ALA A 319 -16.77 6.24 8.20
C ALA A 319 -16.51 7.66 7.66
N SER A 320 -16.95 8.67 8.40
CA SER A 320 -16.51 10.05 8.20
C SER A 320 -15.01 10.20 8.50
N ASP A 321 -14.42 11.32 8.06
CA ASP A 321 -13.02 11.62 8.42
C ASP A 321 -12.84 11.60 9.94
N ILE A 322 -13.74 12.22 10.71
CA ILE A 322 -13.64 12.35 12.17
C ILE A 322 -13.74 10.98 12.87
N GLU A 323 -14.69 10.13 12.47
CA GLU A 323 -14.84 8.77 13.03
C GLU A 323 -13.58 7.94 12.78
N ALA A 324 -12.95 8.11 11.61
CA ALA A 324 -11.71 7.43 11.28
C ALA A 324 -10.49 7.89 12.12
N LEU A 325 -10.57 9.01 12.87
CA LEU A 325 -9.46 9.56 13.65
C LEU A 325 -9.40 9.13 15.10
N GLN A 326 -10.48 8.56 15.65
CA GLN A 326 -10.57 8.25 17.07
C GLN A 326 -10.29 9.51 17.94
N SER A 327 -10.96 10.62 17.62
CA SER A 327 -11.10 11.87 18.41
C SER A 327 -9.85 12.72 18.71
N THR A 328 -8.68 12.46 18.14
CA THR A 328 -7.49 13.32 18.32
C THR A 328 -6.85 13.66 16.98
N GLY A 329 -6.32 14.88 16.86
CA GLY A 329 -5.64 15.33 15.65
C GLY A 329 -4.45 14.44 15.27
N ARG A 330 -4.20 14.31 13.96
CA ARG A 330 -3.13 13.48 13.40
C ARG A 330 -2.39 14.24 12.31
N VAL A 331 -1.08 14.03 12.29
CA VAL A 331 -0.22 14.39 11.16
C VAL A 331 0.50 13.13 10.72
N VAL A 332 0.43 12.79 9.45
CA VAL A 332 1.39 11.87 8.83
C VAL A 332 2.35 12.69 8.00
N LEU A 333 3.64 12.55 8.30
CA LEU A 333 4.73 13.15 7.54
C LEU A 333 5.51 12.04 6.85
N TRP A 334 5.75 12.17 5.55
CA TRP A 334 6.60 11.24 4.81
C TRP A 334 7.37 11.93 3.68
N TYR A 335 8.56 11.41 3.40
CA TYR A 335 9.45 11.90 2.35
C TYR A 335 10.66 10.97 2.21
N ARG A 336 11.42 11.15 1.12
CA ARG A 336 12.74 10.53 0.98
C ARG A 336 13.77 11.26 1.84
N PRO A 337 14.47 10.58 2.76
CA PRO A 337 15.55 11.20 3.52
C PRO A 337 16.79 11.52 2.69
N GLN A 338 16.89 11.00 1.47
CA GLN A 338 17.97 11.37 0.54
C GLN A 338 17.43 12.23 -0.60
N SER A 339 18.11 13.34 -0.88
CA SER A 339 17.82 14.24 -2.01
C SER A 339 17.92 13.53 -3.34
N LYS A 340 17.05 13.79 -4.31
CA LYS A 340 17.24 13.27 -5.69
C LYS A 340 18.55 13.74 -6.34
N SER A 341 19.14 14.82 -5.81
CA SER A 341 20.44 15.34 -6.21
C SER A 341 21.60 14.69 -5.46
N MET A 342 21.36 13.63 -4.67
CA MET A 342 22.44 12.90 -4.02
C MET A 342 23.43 12.40 -5.07
N THR A 343 24.67 12.22 -4.64
CA THR A 343 25.70 11.60 -5.47
C THR A 343 26.38 10.50 -4.66
N ASP A 344 26.54 9.34 -5.28
CA ASP A 344 27.35 8.26 -4.75
C ASP A 344 28.33 7.78 -5.81
N SER A 345 29.63 7.99 -5.56
CA SER A 345 30.70 7.63 -6.49
C SER A 345 31.28 6.23 -6.23
N VAL A 346 30.83 5.54 -5.18
CA VAL A 346 31.35 4.23 -4.77
C VAL A 346 30.31 3.12 -4.84
N ASP A 347 29.05 3.46 -5.14
CA ASP A 347 27.97 2.50 -5.38
C ASP A 347 28.15 1.75 -6.72
N ALA A 348 28.14 0.42 -6.63
CA ALA A 348 28.33 -0.48 -7.76
C ALA A 348 27.03 -0.78 -8.57
N VAL A 349 25.84 -0.49 -8.03
CA VAL A 349 24.54 -0.83 -8.66
C VAL A 349 24.09 0.23 -9.68
N ALA A 350 24.77 1.38 -9.72
CA ALA A 350 24.45 2.57 -10.49
C ALA A 350 23.13 3.26 -10.07
N LYS A 351 22.93 4.49 -10.55
CA LYS A 351 21.73 5.27 -10.25
C LYS A 351 20.47 4.54 -10.77
N PRO A 352 19.39 4.43 -9.98
CA PRO A 352 18.16 3.77 -10.40
C PRO A 352 17.59 4.34 -11.68
N GLU A 353 17.00 3.48 -12.51
CA GLU A 353 16.18 3.92 -13.64
C GLU A 353 15.02 4.79 -13.15
N HIS A 354 14.64 5.78 -13.96
CA HIS A 354 13.57 6.74 -13.66
C HIS A 354 13.83 7.69 -12.48
N ALA A 355 15.04 7.72 -11.92
CA ALA A 355 15.39 8.61 -10.83
C ALA A 355 15.18 10.11 -11.15
N GLU A 356 15.12 10.49 -12.42
CA GLU A 356 14.76 11.84 -12.87
C GLU A 356 13.28 12.21 -12.64
N TRP A 357 12.41 11.23 -12.35
CA TRP A 357 11.01 11.46 -12.01
C TRP A 357 10.82 11.87 -10.55
N ALA A 358 11.84 11.69 -9.72
CA ALA A 358 11.78 12.00 -8.30
C ALA A 358 11.60 13.51 -8.03
N GLN A 359 10.86 13.82 -6.97
CA GLN A 359 10.59 15.18 -6.51
C GLN A 359 10.95 15.33 -5.04
N ASP A 360 11.76 16.32 -4.71
CA ASP A 360 12.23 16.59 -3.35
C ASP A 360 11.15 17.29 -2.53
N LEU A 361 10.18 16.52 -2.04
CA LEU A 361 8.97 16.99 -1.35
C LEU A 361 8.86 16.41 0.06
N LEU A 362 8.48 17.25 1.04
CA LEU A 362 7.86 16.84 2.29
C LEU A 362 6.37 16.72 2.07
N ASN A 363 5.79 15.57 2.41
CA ASN A 363 4.36 15.34 2.31
C ASN A 363 3.71 15.30 3.69
N PHE A 364 2.57 15.97 3.80
CA PHE A 364 1.76 16.04 5.00
C PHE A 364 0.34 15.59 4.69
N PHE A 365 -0.16 14.68 5.52
CA PHE A 365 -1.58 14.39 5.68
C PHE A 365 -1.97 14.88 7.07
N ILE A 366 -2.80 15.91 7.13
CA ILE A 366 -3.18 16.57 8.37
C ILE A 366 -4.67 16.47 8.52
N VAL A 367 -5.09 16.18 9.73
CA VAL A 367 -6.50 16.09 10.04
C VAL A 367 -6.69 16.40 11.52
N VAL A 368 -7.51 17.41 11.78
CA VAL A 368 -7.82 17.87 13.13
C VAL A 368 -9.34 17.79 13.27
N PRO A 369 -9.87 17.00 14.24
CA PRO A 369 -11.30 16.95 14.51
C PRO A 369 -11.84 18.37 14.75
N GLY A 370 -12.91 18.74 14.05
CA GLY A 370 -13.58 20.03 14.24
C GLY A 370 -14.79 19.93 15.14
N ASP A 371 -15.19 21.06 15.72
CA ASP A 371 -16.48 21.20 16.37
C ASP A 371 -17.52 21.67 15.33
N PRO A 372 -18.63 20.94 15.11
CA PRO A 372 -19.67 21.36 14.16
C PRO A 372 -20.25 22.76 14.42
N SER A 373 -20.14 23.27 15.66
CA SER A 373 -20.62 24.59 16.07
C SER A 373 -19.58 25.71 15.92
N THR A 374 -18.29 25.37 15.82
CA THR A 374 -17.21 26.36 15.71
C THR A 374 -16.08 25.86 14.79
N SER A 375 -15.71 26.65 13.80
CA SER A 375 -14.55 26.35 12.95
C SER A 375 -13.30 27.05 13.50
N THR A 376 -12.29 26.25 13.85
CA THR A 376 -10.98 26.74 14.30
C THR A 376 -10.01 26.77 13.13
N THR A 377 -9.26 27.86 12.99
CA THR A 377 -8.17 27.95 12.02
C THR A 377 -6.85 27.60 12.69
N TYR A 378 -6.12 26.67 12.08
CA TYR A 378 -4.80 26.25 12.50
C TYR A 378 -3.74 26.75 11.53
N THR A 379 -2.49 26.84 12.01
CA THR A 379 -1.32 27.14 11.18
C THR A 379 -0.33 25.99 11.30
N LEU A 380 -0.06 25.32 10.19
CA LEU A 380 1.12 24.47 10.03
C LEU A 380 2.33 25.38 9.81
N THR A 381 3.38 25.18 10.60
CA THR A 381 4.70 25.77 10.45
C THR A 381 5.71 24.65 10.24
N VAL A 382 6.49 24.71 9.16
CA VAL A 382 7.53 23.73 8.86
C VAL A 382 8.87 24.44 8.77
N LEU A 383 9.87 23.92 9.47
CA LEU A 383 11.26 24.30 9.37
C LEU A 383 12.03 23.15 8.75
N ASN A 384 12.70 23.38 7.62
CA ASN A 384 13.58 22.38 7.04
C ASN A 384 14.94 22.93 6.56
N GLY A 385 15.93 22.05 6.61
CA GLY A 385 17.30 22.31 6.21
C GLY A 385 18.14 23.01 7.27
N ALA A 386 19.45 23.07 7.03
CA ALA A 386 20.43 23.60 8.00
C ALA A 386 20.17 25.07 8.39
N GLN A 387 19.61 25.87 7.48
CA GLN A 387 19.24 27.28 7.71
C GLN A 387 17.82 27.46 8.24
N GLN A 388 17.11 26.38 8.57
CA GLN A 388 15.74 26.39 9.07
C GLN A 388 14.79 27.19 8.16
N ASN A 389 14.73 26.81 6.89
CA ASN A 389 13.82 27.43 5.92
C ASN A 389 12.38 27.25 6.39
N LEU A 390 11.66 28.38 6.48
CA LEU A 390 10.32 28.45 7.02
C LEU A 390 9.27 28.35 5.91
N SER A 391 8.34 27.41 6.06
CA SER A 391 7.09 27.35 5.31
C SER A 391 5.90 27.39 6.26
N THR A 392 4.82 28.08 5.88
CA THR A 392 3.59 28.12 6.68
C THR A 392 2.36 27.93 5.82
N MET A 393 1.34 27.29 6.38
CA MET A 393 0.05 27.10 5.72
C MET A 393 -1.07 27.13 6.77
N LYS A 394 -2.14 27.88 6.46
CA LYS A 394 -3.35 27.90 7.30
C LYS A 394 -4.37 26.90 6.78
N PHE A 395 -5.05 26.22 7.69
CA PHE A 395 -6.13 25.29 7.38
C PHE A 395 -7.20 25.30 8.48
N LYS A 396 -8.35 24.69 8.20
CA LYS A 396 -9.45 24.55 9.15
C LYS A 396 -9.52 23.13 9.69
N ASP A 397 -10.06 23.00 10.89
CA ASP A 397 -10.51 21.71 11.40
C ASP A 397 -11.66 21.08 10.58
N GLY A 398 -11.93 19.81 10.86
CA GLY A 398 -13.04 19.07 10.26
C GLY A 398 -12.79 18.53 8.86
N GLU A 399 -11.67 18.91 8.22
CA GLU A 399 -11.31 18.47 6.87
C GLU A 399 -9.94 17.79 6.84
N VAL A 400 -9.77 16.85 5.89
CA VAL A 400 -8.45 16.30 5.55
C VAL A 400 -7.69 17.31 4.72
N VAL A 401 -6.45 17.59 5.13
CA VAL A 401 -5.54 18.49 4.45
C VAL A 401 -4.36 17.69 3.91
N LEU A 402 -4.20 17.73 2.58
CA LEU A 402 -3.02 17.21 1.90
C LEU A 402 -2.11 18.38 1.52
N HIS A 403 -0.84 18.30 1.88
CA HIS A 403 0.11 19.36 1.59
C HIS A 403 1.48 18.81 1.24
N ALA A 404 2.05 19.29 0.15
CA ALA A 404 3.42 19.00 -0.24
C ALA A 404 4.21 20.31 -0.32
N ILE A 405 5.41 20.31 0.25
CA ILE A 405 6.34 21.45 0.16
C ILE A 405 7.72 20.96 -0.28
N PRO A 406 8.50 21.77 -1.01
CA PRO A 406 9.89 21.42 -1.30
C PRO A 406 10.69 21.20 -0.03
N TYR A 407 11.56 20.19 -0.04
CA TYR A 407 12.48 19.97 1.08
C TYR A 407 13.84 20.61 0.85
N VAL A 408 14.52 20.92 1.95
CA VAL A 408 15.90 21.43 1.94
C VAL A 408 16.78 20.51 2.79
N PRO A 409 17.97 20.09 2.33
CA PRO A 409 18.88 19.24 3.09
C PRO A 409 19.20 19.76 4.50
N GLY A 410 19.10 18.87 5.48
CA GLY A 410 19.24 19.13 6.91
C GLY A 410 18.02 18.69 7.73
N PRO A 411 17.89 19.16 8.97
CA PRO A 411 16.81 18.76 9.88
C PRO A 411 15.42 19.15 9.36
N VAL A 412 14.39 18.39 9.75
CA VAL A 412 12.99 18.67 9.44
C VAL A 412 12.19 18.72 10.74
N ARG A 413 11.45 19.81 10.94
CA ARG A 413 10.55 20.00 12.09
C ARG A 413 9.26 20.63 11.65
N PHE A 414 8.16 20.30 12.33
CA PHE A 414 6.91 21.00 12.15
C PHE A 414 6.18 21.25 13.46
N GLU A 415 5.29 22.23 13.42
CA GLU A 415 4.37 22.58 14.49
C GLU A 415 3.02 22.97 13.90
N ILE A 416 1.93 22.56 14.54
CA ILE A 416 0.56 23.00 14.26
C ILE A 416 0.09 23.79 15.48
N THR A 417 -0.25 25.05 15.27
CA THR A 417 -0.80 25.94 16.31
C THR A 417 -2.21 26.41 15.98
N ASP A 418 -3.00 26.69 17.01
CA ASP A 418 -4.28 27.41 16.87
C ASP A 418 -4.06 28.93 16.75
N ASP A 419 -5.16 29.68 16.65
CA ASP A 419 -5.17 31.14 16.55
C ASP A 419 -4.62 31.86 17.80
N ARG A 420 -4.53 31.16 18.93
CA ARG A 420 -3.93 31.63 20.19
C ARG A 420 -2.47 31.20 20.34
N ALA A 421 -1.86 30.68 19.27
CA ALA A 421 -0.50 30.15 19.25
C ALA A 421 -0.28 28.98 20.21
N ARG A 422 -1.35 28.24 20.57
CA ARG A 422 -1.21 27.01 21.37
C ARG A 422 -0.83 25.87 20.44
N VAL A 423 0.20 25.12 20.82
CA VAL A 423 0.68 23.96 20.06
C VAL A 423 -0.29 22.80 20.23
N LEU A 424 -0.82 22.29 19.12
CA LEU A 424 -1.65 21.10 19.08
C LEU A 424 -0.82 19.85 18.82
N ILE A 425 0.03 19.90 17.79
CA ILE A 425 0.87 18.80 17.31
C ILE A 425 2.21 19.37 16.91
N SER A 426 3.30 18.74 17.31
CA SER A 426 4.64 19.04 16.80
C SER A 426 5.44 17.77 16.61
N GLY A 427 6.49 17.83 15.81
CA GLY A 427 7.31 16.68 15.54
C GLY A 427 8.58 16.97 14.76
N ASP A 428 9.61 16.18 15.03
CA ASP A 428 10.84 16.10 14.24
C ASP A 428 10.72 14.96 13.23
N GLY A 429 11.15 15.22 11.99
CA GLY A 429 11.38 14.22 10.96
C GLY A 429 12.82 13.72 10.94
N LYS A 430 13.12 12.77 10.05
CA LYS A 430 14.49 12.33 9.73
C LYS A 430 15.28 13.41 8.96
N ASP A 431 16.56 13.59 9.25
CA ASP A 431 17.39 14.54 8.51
C ASP A 431 17.47 14.19 7.01
N ILE A 432 17.44 15.21 6.17
CA ILE A 432 17.60 15.08 4.72
C ILE A 432 19.06 15.20 4.35
N THR A 433 19.61 14.21 3.64
CA THR A 433 21.02 14.16 3.25
C THR A 433 21.20 14.29 1.73
N ILE A 434 22.41 14.71 1.33
CA ILE A 434 22.86 14.77 -0.08
C ILE A 434 24.01 13.79 -0.37
N SER A 435 24.41 12.98 0.61
CA SER A 435 25.47 11.98 0.49
C SER A 435 24.92 10.59 0.78
N GLY A 436 25.32 9.61 -0.04
CA GLY A 436 25.09 8.18 0.21
C GLY A 436 25.96 7.59 1.33
N LEU A 437 26.94 8.37 1.82
CA LEU A 437 27.74 8.02 3.00
C LEU A 437 26.88 8.17 4.26
N GLY A 438 26.82 7.12 5.08
CA GLY A 438 26.14 7.16 6.38
C GLY A 438 26.65 8.32 7.23
N ASP A 439 25.77 8.94 8.01
CA ASP A 439 26.05 10.12 8.83
C ASP A 439 27.06 9.89 9.97
N GLY A 440 27.61 8.68 10.11
CA GLY A 440 28.65 8.32 11.07
C GLY A 440 28.25 8.51 12.54
N LYS A 441 26.99 8.86 12.83
CA LYS A 441 26.53 9.28 14.16
C LYS A 441 25.77 8.21 14.94
N HIS A 442 25.45 7.09 14.31
CA HIS A 442 24.91 5.93 14.99
C HIS A 442 25.93 4.79 14.93
N GLY A 443 26.73 4.69 15.99
CA GLY A 443 27.71 3.64 16.15
C GLY A 443 27.04 2.28 16.30
N GLU A 444 27.21 1.42 15.31
CA GLU A 444 27.78 0.07 15.40
C GLU A 444 27.79 -0.55 14.00
N GLY A 445 28.98 -0.77 13.43
CA GLY A 445 29.20 -1.65 12.27
C GLY A 445 28.99 -1.07 10.86
N GLY A 446 30.08 -0.65 10.21
CA GLY A 446 30.18 -0.58 8.75
C GLY A 446 30.07 0.82 8.13
N GLY A 447 31.18 1.58 8.13
CA GLY A 447 31.34 2.78 7.31
C GLY A 447 31.48 2.45 5.82
N GLY A 448 30.41 1.93 5.21
CA GLY A 448 30.25 1.78 3.76
C GLY A 448 29.24 2.80 3.22
N SER A 449 29.29 3.07 1.92
CA SER A 449 28.19 3.74 1.22
C SER A 449 26.92 2.90 1.39
N LYS A 450 25.78 3.56 1.65
CA LYS A 450 24.45 2.93 1.68
C LYS A 450 23.79 2.91 0.29
N GLY A 451 24.52 3.29 -0.76
CA GLY A 451 24.05 3.39 -2.14
C GLY A 451 22.97 4.47 -2.36
N TRP A 452 22.44 4.50 -3.58
CA TRP A 452 21.26 5.29 -3.89
C TRP A 452 20.07 4.77 -3.07
N ASN A 453 19.36 5.63 -2.35
CA ASN A 453 18.16 5.23 -1.62
C ASN A 453 16.99 6.17 -1.90
N TYR A 454 15.99 5.66 -2.62
CA TYR A 454 14.73 6.36 -2.91
C TYR A 454 13.55 5.84 -2.08
N ASN A 455 13.81 5.03 -1.04
CA ASN A 455 12.81 4.66 -0.05
C ASN A 455 12.37 5.91 0.73
N MET A 456 11.15 5.86 1.28
CA MET A 456 10.56 6.95 2.04
C MET A 456 10.46 6.59 3.50
N TRP A 457 10.87 7.52 4.35
CA TRP A 457 10.54 7.46 5.76
C TRP A 457 9.16 8.08 5.97
N SER A 458 8.35 7.48 6.84
CA SER A 458 7.03 7.98 7.22
C SER A 458 6.79 7.84 8.72
N LYS A 459 6.08 8.79 9.32
CA LYS A 459 5.69 8.73 10.73
C LYS A 459 4.35 9.39 10.96
N VAL A 460 3.61 8.85 11.92
CA VAL A 460 2.38 9.45 12.44
C VAL A 460 2.64 10.16 13.76
N TYR A 461 2.11 11.37 13.89
CA TYR A 461 2.14 12.19 15.10
C TYR A 461 0.71 12.38 15.58
N ARG A 462 0.55 12.37 16.90
CA ARG A 462 -0.74 12.53 17.57
C ARG A 462 -0.72 13.85 18.31
N GLY A 463 -1.83 14.57 18.28
CA GLY A 463 -1.98 15.75 19.12
C GLY A 463 -1.94 15.40 20.60
N VAL A 464 -1.55 16.38 21.40
CA VAL A 464 -1.64 16.28 22.86
C VAL A 464 -3.11 16.16 23.23
N GLU A 465 -3.48 15.16 24.05
CA GLU A 465 -4.86 15.07 24.55
C GLU A 465 -5.22 16.38 25.23
N SER A 466 -6.35 16.98 24.83
CA SER A 466 -6.87 18.17 25.48
C SER A 466 -7.43 17.80 26.86
N GLY A 467 -6.56 17.72 27.86
CA GLY A 467 -6.89 17.59 29.29
C GLY A 467 -5.60 17.51 30.09
N THR A 468 -5.34 18.27 31.15
CA THR A 468 -6.16 19.08 32.05
C THR A 468 -5.30 20.28 32.50
N GLY A 469 -5.75 21.50 32.21
CA GLY A 469 -5.21 22.70 32.85
C GLY A 469 -5.78 22.87 34.25
#